data_AF-A0A2L2YVB1-F1
#
_entry.id   AF-A0A2L2YVB1-F1
#
_cell.length_a   1.000
_cell.length_b   1.000
_cell.length_c   1.000
_cell.angle_alpha   90.00
_cell.angle_beta   90.00
_cell.angle_gamma   90.00
#
_symmetry.space_group_name_H-M   'P 1'
#
loop_
_entity.id
_entity.type
_entity.pdbx_description
1 polymer ?
#
loop_
_entity_poly.entity_id
_entity_poly.type
_entity_poly.pdbx_seq_one_letter_code
_entity_poly.pdbx_strand_id
1 'polypeptide(L)'
;IYFSLLAYYVYGTQLPTMSKKQLLNILDCISDSKDFPACERFLKCNDMMAEDVKKRFEECQEMLHAPVKCEEGKPFFPNPEQPSEIFDCIAEKFPTVKGDDRKKMRNFERCARKLHAETCKIPKYL
;
A
#
# COMPACT_ATOMS: atom_id res chain seq x y z
N ILE A 1 -7.97 -26.77 34.22
CA ILE A 1 -7.09 -26.06 33.25
C ILE A 1 -7.98 -25.66 32.08
N TYR A 2 -8.40 -24.40 32.02
CA TYR A 2 -9.21 -23.89 30.92
C TYR A 2 -8.30 -23.67 29.71
N PHE A 3 -8.50 -24.45 28.65
CA PHE A 3 -7.88 -24.20 27.35
C PHE A 3 -8.69 -23.12 26.63
N SER A 4 -8.24 -21.87 26.74
CA SER A 4 -8.73 -20.79 25.88
C SER A 4 -8.21 -21.05 24.46
N LEU A 5 -9.10 -21.49 23.57
CA LEU A 5 -8.88 -21.49 22.12
C LEU A 5 -8.76 -20.03 21.66
N LEU A 6 -7.53 -19.52 21.56
CA LEU A 6 -7.25 -18.31 20.80
C LEU A 6 -7.55 -18.62 19.32
N ALA A 7 -8.71 -18.19 18.86
CA ALA A 7 -9.01 -18.14 17.44
C ALA A 7 -8.02 -17.17 16.80
N TYR A 8 -6.98 -17.72 16.16
CA TYR A 8 -6.14 -16.95 15.25
C TYR A 8 -7.04 -16.50 14.10
N TYR A 9 -7.51 -15.25 14.15
CA TYR A 9 -8.12 -14.61 13.00
C TYR A 9 -7.07 -14.66 11.88
N VAL A 10 -7.36 -15.45 10.85
CA VAL A 10 -6.58 -15.44 9.62
C VAL A 10 -6.88 -14.09 8.97
N TYR A 11 -6.03 -13.10 9.24
CA TYR A 11 -6.11 -11.80 8.59
C TYR A 11 -6.00 -12.01 7.08
N GLY A 12 -7.09 -11.69 6.39
CA GLY A 12 -7.11 -11.69 4.94
C GLY A 12 -6.27 -10.54 4.40
N THR A 13 -5.48 -10.77 3.35
CA THR A 13 -4.66 -9.70 2.76
C THR A 13 -5.40 -9.03 1.61
N GLN A 14 -5.39 -7.70 1.57
CA GLN A 14 -5.99 -6.94 0.46
C GLN A 14 -5.08 -6.87 -0.76
N LEU A 15 -3.85 -7.36 -0.56
CA LEU A 15 -2.82 -7.56 -1.55
C LEU A 15 -2.83 -9.04 -1.94
N PRO A 16 -3.45 -9.43 -3.08
CA PRO A 16 -3.60 -10.83 -3.46
C PRO A 16 -2.30 -11.54 -3.81
N THR A 17 -1.25 -10.81 -4.23
CA THR A 17 0.03 -11.39 -4.66
C THR A 17 1.25 -10.63 -4.16
N MET A 18 1.08 -9.46 -3.56
CA MET A 18 2.14 -8.65 -2.98
C MET A 18 2.11 -8.75 -1.46
N SER A 19 3.27 -8.85 -0.81
CA SER A 19 3.33 -8.73 0.65
C SER A 19 3.30 -7.26 1.09
N LYS A 20 2.87 -7.00 2.33
CA LYS A 20 2.96 -5.66 2.93
C LYS A 20 4.38 -5.09 2.80
N LYS A 21 5.40 -5.89 3.13
CA LYS A 21 6.82 -5.50 3.02
C LYS A 21 7.20 -5.07 1.61
N GLN A 22 6.74 -5.79 0.58
CA GLN A 22 7.02 -5.40 -0.81
C GLN A 22 6.37 -4.06 -1.15
N LEU A 23 5.14 -3.81 -0.70
CA LEU A 23 4.46 -2.54 -0.95
C LEU A 23 5.15 -1.38 -0.22
N LEU A 24 5.54 -1.57 1.05
CA LEU A 24 6.29 -0.57 1.81
C LEU A 24 7.61 -0.22 1.12
N ASN A 25 8.39 -1.20 0.66
CA ASN A 25 9.60 -0.92 -0.09
C ASN A 25 9.36 -0.07 -1.36
N ILE A 26 8.21 -0.27 -2.04
CA ILE A 26 7.85 0.55 -3.21
C ILE A 26 7.57 1.99 -2.78
N LEU A 27 6.81 2.18 -1.71
CA LEU A 27 6.43 3.48 -1.18
C LEU A 27 7.64 4.25 -0.66
N ASP A 28 8.50 3.59 0.11
CA ASP A 28 9.74 4.15 0.65
C ASP A 28 10.61 4.65 -0.49
N CYS A 29 10.82 3.82 -1.53
CA CYS A 29 11.62 4.27 -2.66
C CYS A 29 11.02 5.48 -3.39
N ILE A 30 9.72 5.49 -3.67
CA ILE A 30 9.07 6.61 -4.36
C ILE A 30 9.14 7.88 -3.50
N SER A 31 9.02 7.72 -2.18
CA SER A 31 9.16 8.81 -1.22
C SER A 31 10.59 9.36 -1.19
N ASP A 32 11.59 8.48 -1.10
CA ASP A 32 13.01 8.83 -1.03
C ASP A 32 13.54 9.44 -2.32
N SER A 33 13.01 9.00 -3.48
CA SER A 33 13.42 9.55 -4.77
C SER A 33 12.98 11.01 -4.95
N LYS A 34 11.97 11.46 -4.20
CA LYS A 34 11.35 12.81 -4.32
C LYS A 34 10.98 13.15 -5.76
N ASP A 35 10.71 12.12 -6.55
CA ASP A 35 10.37 12.19 -7.97
C ASP A 35 8.88 12.45 -8.10
N PHE A 36 8.52 13.70 -8.36
CA PHE A 36 7.13 14.12 -8.49
C PHE A 36 6.37 13.34 -9.58
N PRO A 37 6.91 13.16 -10.80
CA PRO A 37 6.31 12.25 -11.79
C PRO A 37 6.08 10.82 -11.28
N ALA A 38 7.02 10.24 -10.54
CA ALA A 38 6.83 8.90 -9.98
C ALA A 38 5.71 8.87 -8.93
N CYS A 39 5.67 9.88 -8.06
CA CYS A 39 4.61 10.06 -7.07
C CYS A 39 3.21 10.12 -7.72
N GLU A 40 3.04 11.00 -8.71
CA GLU A 40 1.78 11.16 -9.46
C GLU A 40 1.36 9.86 -10.16
N ARG A 41 2.33 9.11 -10.69
CA ARG A 41 2.05 7.80 -11.30
C ARG A 41 1.64 6.76 -10.27
N PHE A 42 2.14 6.83 -9.04
CA PHE A 42 1.70 5.96 -7.97
C PHE A 42 0.26 6.26 -7.54
N LEU A 43 -0.12 7.55 -7.45
CA LEU A 43 -1.52 7.94 -7.22
C LEU A 43 -2.46 7.34 -8.28
N LYS A 44 -2.05 7.33 -9.55
CA LYS A 44 -2.81 6.65 -10.63
C LYS A 44 -2.87 5.14 -10.46
N CYS A 45 -1.88 4.51 -9.84
CA CYS A 45 -1.99 3.11 -9.47
C CYS A 45 -3.09 2.92 -8.41
N ASN A 46 -3.22 3.83 -7.44
CA ASN A 46 -4.27 3.76 -6.41
C ASN A 46 -5.69 3.78 -6.99
N ASP A 47 -5.90 4.45 -8.13
CA ASP A 47 -7.19 4.43 -8.84
C ASP A 47 -7.58 3.05 -9.40
N MET A 48 -6.63 2.11 -9.46
CA MET A 48 -6.89 0.72 -9.86
C MET A 48 -7.34 -0.17 -8.69
N MET A 49 -7.32 0.33 -7.46
CA MET A 49 -7.80 -0.43 -6.30
C MET A 49 -9.30 -0.72 -6.41
N ALA A 50 -9.75 -1.76 -5.71
CA ALA A 50 -11.17 -1.95 -5.48
C ALA A 50 -11.73 -0.76 -4.69
N GLU A 51 -12.96 -0.33 -4.98
CA GLU A 51 -13.56 0.87 -4.38
C GLU A 51 -13.62 0.76 -2.85
N ASP A 52 -14.01 -0.40 -2.33
CA ASP A 52 -14.03 -0.64 -0.89
C ASP A 52 -12.64 -0.49 -0.25
N VAL A 53 -11.60 -1.02 -0.91
CA VAL A 53 -10.22 -0.91 -0.42
C VAL A 53 -9.74 0.55 -0.48
N LYS A 54 -10.06 1.27 -1.57
CA LYS A 54 -9.72 2.69 -1.74
C LYS A 54 -10.38 3.55 -0.66
N LYS A 55 -11.68 3.36 -0.43
CA LYS A 55 -12.43 4.06 0.60
C LYS A 55 -11.83 3.82 2.00
N ARG A 56 -11.45 2.58 2.32
CA ARG A 56 -10.80 2.27 3.60
C ARG A 56 -9.41 2.88 3.72
N PHE A 57 -8.65 2.90 2.62
CA PHE A 57 -7.37 3.58 2.59
C PHE A 57 -7.52 5.07 2.89
N GLU A 58 -8.52 5.74 2.31
CA GLU A 58 -8.87 7.14 2.60
C GLU A 58 -9.31 7.33 4.07
N GLU A 59 -10.19 6.47 4.59
CA GLU A 59 -10.61 6.52 6.00
C GLU A 59 -9.42 6.34 6.97
N CYS A 60 -8.50 5.42 6.67
CA CYS A 60 -7.30 5.20 7.48
C CYS A 60 -6.33 6.38 7.43
N GLN A 61 -6.17 7.03 6.27
CA GLN A 61 -5.39 8.26 6.17
C GLN A 61 -5.98 9.40 7.01
N GLU A 62 -7.30 9.56 6.99
CA GLU A 62 -7.99 10.59 7.76
C GLU A 62 -7.81 10.36 9.27
N MET A 63 -8.03 9.13 9.74
CA MET A 63 -7.87 8.77 11.16
C MET A 63 -6.44 8.97 11.66
N LEU A 64 -5.43 8.72 10.81
CA LEU A 64 -4.02 8.82 11.16
C LEU A 64 -3.42 10.21 10.86
N HIS A 65 -4.23 11.16 10.36
CA HIS A 65 -3.76 12.46 9.86
C HIS A 65 -2.56 12.33 8.91
N ALA A 66 -2.62 11.33 8.03
CA ALA A 66 -1.56 10.93 7.11
C ALA A 66 -1.99 11.12 5.64
N PRO A 67 -2.32 12.36 5.22
CA PRO A 67 -2.78 12.59 3.86
C PRO A 67 -1.64 12.29 2.89
N VAL A 68 -1.94 11.48 1.88
CA VAL A 68 -1.01 11.28 0.78
C VAL A 68 -0.96 12.55 -0.08
N LYS A 69 0.25 13.07 -0.30
CA LYS A 69 0.46 14.26 -1.14
C LYS A 69 1.70 14.10 -2.01
N CYS A 70 1.54 14.39 -3.29
CA CYS A 70 2.66 14.58 -4.20
C CYS A 70 2.97 16.07 -4.27
N GLU A 71 4.16 16.44 -3.78
CA GLU A 71 4.67 17.80 -3.86
C GLU A 71 6.11 17.74 -4.39
N GLU A 72 6.49 18.67 -5.27
CA GLU A 72 7.82 18.68 -5.87
C GLU A 72 8.92 18.75 -4.80
N GLY A 73 9.90 17.84 -4.88
CA GLY A 73 11.04 17.79 -3.97
C GLY A 73 10.72 17.34 -2.54
N LYS A 74 9.47 16.94 -2.26
CA LYS A 74 9.05 16.44 -0.95
C LYS A 74 8.84 14.91 -0.96
N PRO A 75 8.99 14.25 0.20
CA PRO A 75 8.66 12.84 0.33
C PRO A 75 7.16 12.62 0.12
N PHE A 76 6.80 11.42 -0.32
CA PHE A 76 5.41 11.03 -0.57
C PHE A 76 4.59 10.96 0.72
N PHE A 77 5.25 10.53 1.80
CA PHE A 77 4.72 10.59 3.16
C PHE A 77 5.63 11.47 4.02
N PRO A 78 5.08 12.46 4.75
CA PRO A 78 5.88 13.28 5.66
C PRO A 78 6.54 12.47 6.77
N ASN A 79 5.89 11.40 7.24
CA ASN A 79 6.44 10.46 8.22
C ASN A 79 6.58 9.06 7.58
N PRO A 80 7.78 8.45 7.60
CA PRO A 80 8.04 7.14 7.00
C PRO A 80 7.26 5.97 7.64
N GLU A 81 6.71 6.12 8.84
CA GLU A 81 5.93 5.07 9.50
C GLU A 81 4.46 5.03 9.01
N GLN A 82 3.95 6.16 8.51
CA GLN A 82 2.54 6.32 8.09
C GLN A 82 2.07 5.27 7.06
N PRO A 83 2.84 4.92 6.02
CA PRO A 83 2.46 3.83 5.12
C PRO A 83 2.15 2.53 5.85
N SER A 84 3.00 2.13 6.79
CA SER A 84 2.83 0.88 7.54
C SER A 84 1.56 0.92 8.38
N GLU A 85 1.33 2.02 9.10
CA GLU A 85 0.15 2.23 9.95
C GLU A 85 -1.15 2.22 9.15
N ILE A 86 -1.17 2.84 7.96
CA ILE A 86 -2.34 2.82 7.08
C ILE A 86 -2.68 1.37 6.66
N PHE A 87 -1.68 0.57 6.29
CA PHE A 87 -1.93 -0.82 5.90
C PHE A 87 -2.30 -1.73 7.07
N ASP A 88 -1.79 -1.46 8.27
CA ASP A 88 -2.25 -2.15 9.49
C ASP A 88 -3.72 -1.83 9.77
N CYS A 89 -4.10 -0.55 9.67
CA CYS A 89 -5.48 -0.10 9.81
C CYS A 89 -6.44 -0.79 8.81
N ILE A 90 -6.02 -0.98 7.56
CA ILE A 90 -6.80 -1.72 6.56
C ILE A 90 -6.89 -3.21 6.90
N ALA A 91 -5.77 -3.83 7.29
CA ALA A 91 -5.70 -5.26 7.57
C ALA A 91 -6.57 -5.65 8.77
N GLU A 92 -6.62 -4.83 9.81
CA GLU A 92 -7.46 -5.08 10.99
C GLU A 92 -8.96 -5.11 10.68
N LYS A 93 -9.39 -4.33 9.69
CA LYS A 93 -10.81 -4.06 9.43
C LYS A 93 -11.39 -4.80 8.23
N PHE A 94 -10.57 -5.44 7.40
CA PHE A 94 -11.03 -5.92 6.09
C PHE A 94 -10.66 -7.38 5.78
N PRO A 95 -11.62 -8.20 5.29
CA PRO A 95 -11.34 -9.57 4.88
C PRO A 95 -10.68 -9.63 3.50
N THR A 96 -10.09 -10.78 3.15
CA THR A 96 -9.47 -11.03 1.84
C THR A 96 -10.39 -10.63 0.69
N VAL A 97 -9.88 -9.82 -0.25
CA VAL A 97 -10.58 -9.47 -1.49
C VAL A 97 -10.87 -10.70 -2.37
N LYS A 98 -12.06 -10.75 -2.98
CA LYS A 98 -12.53 -11.86 -3.84
C LYS A 98 -13.04 -11.34 -5.18
N GLY A 99 -13.31 -12.25 -6.13
CA GLY A 99 -13.93 -11.93 -7.41
C GLY A 99 -13.22 -10.81 -8.18
N ASP A 100 -14.00 -9.84 -8.66
CA ASP A 100 -13.51 -8.70 -9.44
C ASP A 100 -12.61 -7.76 -8.62
N ASP A 101 -12.85 -7.61 -7.32
CA ASP A 101 -11.99 -6.79 -6.46
C ASP A 101 -10.60 -7.39 -6.35
N ARG A 102 -10.49 -8.72 -6.31
CA ARG A 102 -9.19 -9.40 -6.38
C ARG A 102 -8.47 -9.09 -7.69
N LYS A 103 -9.19 -8.96 -8.81
CA LYS A 103 -8.61 -8.59 -10.11
C LYS A 103 -8.16 -7.12 -10.13
N LYS A 104 -8.98 -6.20 -9.60
CA LYS A 104 -8.61 -4.79 -9.43
C LYS A 104 -7.35 -4.63 -8.58
N MET A 105 -7.32 -5.28 -7.41
CA MET A 105 -6.13 -5.26 -6.56
C MET A 105 -4.89 -5.84 -7.24
N ARG A 106 -4.99 -6.92 -8.03
CA ARG A 106 -3.87 -7.41 -8.85
C ARG A 106 -3.38 -6.40 -9.89
N ASN A 107 -4.26 -5.57 -10.45
CA ASN A 107 -3.88 -4.51 -11.38
C ASN A 107 -3.14 -3.39 -10.64
N PHE A 108 -3.63 -2.97 -9.48
CA PHE A 108 -2.91 -2.07 -8.57
C PHE A 108 -1.49 -2.60 -8.27
N GLU A 109 -1.37 -3.84 -7.81
CA GLU A 109 -0.07 -4.44 -7.46
C GLU A 109 0.89 -4.47 -8.66
N ARG A 110 0.38 -4.78 -9.86
CA ARG A 110 1.16 -4.78 -11.09
C ARG A 110 1.63 -3.38 -11.47
N CYS A 111 0.75 -2.38 -11.35
CA CYS A 111 1.07 -0.98 -11.61
C CYS A 111 2.18 -0.50 -10.67
N ALA A 112 2.03 -0.74 -9.37
CA ALA A 112 3.01 -0.36 -8.35
C ALA A 112 4.38 -1.02 -8.59
N ARG A 113 4.42 -2.32 -8.87
CA ARG A 113 5.66 -3.05 -9.19
C ARG A 113 6.34 -2.53 -10.44
N LYS A 114 5.58 -2.24 -11.49
CA LYS A 114 6.12 -1.69 -12.75
C LYS A 114 6.72 -0.31 -12.50
N LEU A 115 6.01 0.56 -11.78
CA LEU A 115 6.51 1.88 -11.42
C LEU A 115 7.79 1.80 -10.59
N HIS A 116 7.83 0.93 -9.58
CA HIS A 116 9.04 0.68 -8.81
C HIS A 116 10.20 0.24 -9.71
N ALA A 117 10.00 -0.70 -10.63
CA ALA A 117 11.06 -1.14 -11.54
C ALA A 117 11.60 -0.01 -12.46
N GLU A 118 10.76 0.96 -12.82
CA GLU A 118 11.11 2.08 -13.71
C GLU A 118 11.79 3.24 -12.95
N THR A 119 11.30 3.58 -11.77
CA THR A 119 11.78 4.71 -10.97
C THR A 119 12.94 4.31 -10.06
N CYS A 120 12.79 3.21 -9.35
CA CYS A 120 13.60 2.88 -8.17
C CYS A 120 14.88 2.13 -8.45
N LYS A 121 15.44 2.26 -9.67
CA LYS A 121 16.57 1.47 -10.20
C LYS A 121 17.41 0.86 -9.08
N ILE A 122 17.12 -0.40 -8.76
CA ILE A 122 17.87 -1.19 -7.79
C ILE A 122 19.33 -1.15 -8.28
N PRO A 123 20.32 -0.68 -7.50
CA PRO A 123 21.70 -0.86 -7.91
C PRO A 123 21.89 -2.36 -8.17
N LYS A 124 22.26 -2.71 -9.41
CA LYS A 124 22.59 -4.08 -9.82
C LYS A 124 23.93 -4.50 -9.20
N TYR A 125 24.02 -4.52 -7.87
CA TYR A 125 25.18 -5.04 -7.17
C TYR A 125 24.67 -5.75 -5.91
N LEU A 126 24.42 -7.05 -6.06
CA LEU A 126 24.64 -8.07 -5.03
C LEU A 126 25.87 -8.87 -5.48
#